data_AF-A0A7W1J5W5-F1
#
_entry.id   AF-A0A7W1J5W5-F1
#
_cell.length_a   1.000
_cell.length_b   1.000
_cell.length_c   1.000
_cell.angle_alpha   90.00
_cell.angle_beta   90.00
_cell.angle_gamma   90.00
#
_symmetry.space_group_name_H-M   'P 1'
#
loop_
_entity.id
_entity.type
_entity.pdbx_description
1 polymer ?
#
loop_
_entity_poly.entity_id
_entity_poly.type
_entity_poly.pdbx_seq_one_letter_code
_entity_poly.pdbx_strand_id
1 'polypeptide(L)'
;DLHTQYFQKSGLGFNWGNLSNGYKFLPRAEYKNVVLARAKWQLSKSDFQVLLDEKKSSYITDIGEWRKQWNIPQYVVLADGDNELLVNLEDELSIKMLVSSIKNRDKIVLEEFLFDIDNLIIKDKNGNGYTNEFIGILLKNTIPIATASENVVSLKKMEVDLDKSMKRTFSIGSEWIYYKFYSGIKTADKLLAEVIRPLTEELLDKKRVDKFFFIRYADPDTHIRLRFHIKELNELGNVIASVNQAIQPYMNQGLVTKIQTDTYKQELERYGLNSMEIGESIFFIDSVVTLNMLNLIDGEEGEKIRWQFAVRSLDDLLTNFKFNSNEKLILLEHLKDGFIREHGGSKELKLQLDTKFRNIRKQVEDILNQELDATREILPLIELLEWKKEQMEPLVEKIIGLKNSNELQIPLNDLLASYIHMMLNRIFKSRQRTYELVVYDLLYKYYKSLAGREKSKKKSTTIETI
;
A
#
# COMPACT_ATOMS: atom_id res chain seq x y z
N ASP A 1 3.45 3.85 6.06
CA ASP A 1 3.19 2.40 6.03
C ASP A 1 1.71 2.09 5.81
N LEU A 2 1.37 1.40 4.74
CA LEU A 2 -0.01 1.23 4.24
C LEU A 2 -0.75 0.01 4.84
N HIS A 3 -0.14 -0.69 5.80
CA HIS A 3 -0.85 -1.65 6.65
C HIS A 3 -1.67 -0.98 7.76
N THR A 4 -1.41 0.29 8.10
CA THR A 4 -2.00 0.95 9.29
C THR A 4 -3.01 2.06 8.97
N GLN A 5 -3.17 2.46 7.70
CA GLN A 5 -3.94 3.68 7.37
C GLN A 5 -5.47 3.51 7.30
N TYR A 6 -6.00 2.29 7.43
CA TYR A 6 -7.45 2.04 7.36
C TYR A 6 -8.05 1.23 8.52
N PHE A 7 -7.25 0.83 9.52
CA PHE A 7 -7.76 0.15 10.72
C PHE A 7 -7.26 0.86 11.98
N GLN A 8 -8.19 1.18 12.87
CA GLN A 8 -7.97 1.82 14.16
C GLN A 8 -7.03 1.01 15.05
N LYS A 9 -5.73 1.27 14.89
CA LYS A 9 -4.69 1.46 15.91
C LYS A 9 -3.38 1.12 15.22
N SER A 10 -2.62 2.17 14.88
CA SER A 10 -1.32 2.13 14.20
C SER A 10 -0.18 1.51 15.05
N GLY A 11 -0.52 0.78 16.11
CA GLY A 11 0.39 0.23 17.09
C GLY A 11 -0.37 -0.19 18.35
N LEU A 12 0.18 -1.15 19.09
CA LEU A 12 -0.22 -1.41 20.47
C LEU A 12 0.50 -0.37 21.34
N GLY A 13 -0.23 0.64 21.80
CA GLY A 13 0.35 1.70 22.63
C GLY A 13 -0.69 2.28 23.57
N PHE A 14 -0.23 2.76 24.71
CA PHE A 14 -1.06 3.51 25.64
C PHE A 14 -0.99 5.00 25.29
N ASN A 15 -2.14 5.68 25.30
CA ASN A 15 -2.22 7.12 25.06
C ASN A 15 -3.16 7.74 26.09
N TRP A 16 -2.69 8.77 26.79
CA TRP A 16 -3.45 9.55 27.76
C TRP A 16 -4.64 10.33 27.13
N GLY A 17 -4.67 10.44 25.80
CA GLY A 17 -5.69 11.15 25.05
C GLY A 17 -5.76 12.62 25.45
N ASN A 18 -6.96 13.16 25.60
CA ASN A 18 -7.16 14.56 25.98
C ASN A 18 -6.60 14.90 27.37
N LEU A 19 -6.33 13.91 28.23
CA LEU A 19 -5.74 14.15 29.56
C LEU A 19 -4.31 14.69 29.46
N SER A 20 -3.57 14.36 28.39
CA SER A 20 -2.21 14.91 28.23
C SER A 20 -2.21 16.44 28.13
N ASN A 21 -3.25 17.04 27.57
CA ASN A 21 -3.31 18.50 27.40
C ASN A 21 -3.81 19.24 28.65
N GLY A 22 -4.42 18.53 29.61
CA GLY A 22 -5.10 19.12 30.76
C GLY A 22 -4.32 19.05 32.08
N TYR A 23 -3.30 18.20 32.19
CA TYR A 23 -2.62 17.91 33.45
C TYR A 23 -1.12 18.15 33.37
N LYS A 24 -0.56 18.82 34.39
CA LYS A 24 0.89 19.02 34.53
C LYS A 24 1.63 17.77 34.97
N PHE A 25 0.93 16.79 35.54
CA PHE A 25 1.50 15.50 35.92
C PHE A 25 0.61 14.38 35.42
N LEU A 26 1.23 13.39 34.78
CA LEU A 26 0.62 12.13 34.37
C LEU A 26 1.32 11.02 35.15
N PRO A 27 0.60 10.23 35.97
CA PRO A 27 1.21 9.14 36.72
C PRO A 27 1.71 8.06 35.76
N ARG A 28 2.55 7.15 36.26
CA ARG A 28 2.91 5.95 35.51
C ARG A 28 1.65 5.11 35.24
N ALA A 29 1.47 4.68 34.00
CA ALA A 29 0.42 3.72 33.65
C ALA A 29 1.01 2.31 33.61
N GLU A 30 0.51 1.42 34.47
CA GLU A 30 0.96 0.03 34.53
C GLU A 30 -0.20 -0.94 34.26
N TYR A 31 0.11 -2.04 33.59
CA TYR A 31 -0.76 -3.21 33.52
C TYR A 31 0.02 -4.44 33.97
N LYS A 32 -0.35 -4.98 35.14
CA LYS A 32 0.41 -6.02 35.85
C LYS A 32 1.86 -5.56 36.05
N ASN A 33 2.82 -6.31 35.51
CA ASN A 33 4.25 -6.05 35.60
C ASN A 33 4.82 -5.32 34.36
N VAL A 34 3.95 -4.66 33.57
CA VAL A 34 4.34 -3.92 32.37
C VAL A 34 4.02 -2.44 32.54
N VAL A 35 5.04 -1.59 32.47
CA VAL A 35 4.89 -0.15 32.38
C VAL A 35 4.46 0.20 30.94
N LEU A 36 3.23 0.68 30.78
CA LEU A 36 2.66 1.07 29.49
C LEU A 36 2.99 2.52 29.13
N ALA A 37 3.13 3.38 30.13
CA ALA A 37 3.63 4.75 29.97
C ALA A 37 4.35 5.20 31.24
N ARG A 38 5.52 5.82 31.06
CA ARG A 38 6.31 6.48 32.12
C ARG A 38 5.50 7.63 32.74
N ALA A 39 5.72 7.89 34.03
CA ALA A 39 5.24 9.11 34.66
C ALA A 39 5.85 10.34 33.97
N LYS A 40 5.03 11.37 33.72
CA LYS A 40 5.43 12.57 32.99
C LYS A 40 5.08 13.85 33.75
N TRP A 41 6.01 14.80 33.74
CA TRP A 41 5.80 16.18 34.23
C TRP A 41 5.85 17.14 33.05
N GLN A 42 4.71 17.75 32.76
CA GLN A 42 4.50 18.69 31.67
C GLN A 42 4.49 20.11 32.23
N LEU A 43 5.65 20.73 32.21
CA LEU A 43 5.92 21.98 32.93
C LEU A 43 5.96 23.15 31.95
N SER A 44 5.27 24.22 32.29
CA SER A 44 5.37 25.49 31.58
C SER A 44 6.51 26.35 32.13
N LYS A 45 6.90 27.39 31.41
CA LYS A 45 8.01 28.27 31.80
C LYS A 45 7.93 28.79 33.24
N SER A 46 6.73 29.15 33.69
CA SER A 46 6.52 29.59 35.08
C SER A 46 6.78 28.48 36.10
N ASP A 47 6.59 27.21 35.72
CA ASP A 47 6.78 26.06 36.61
C ASP A 47 8.24 25.67 36.77
N PHE A 48 9.11 25.94 35.78
CA PHE A 48 10.54 25.60 35.83
C PHE A 48 11.45 26.83 35.88
N GLN A 49 10.91 28.04 36.09
CA GLN A 49 11.69 29.28 36.17
C GLN A 49 12.80 29.21 37.22
N VAL A 50 12.55 28.52 38.34
CA VAL A 50 13.54 28.29 39.41
C VAL A 50 14.81 27.61 38.90
N LEU A 51 14.71 26.76 37.87
CA LEU A 51 15.87 26.12 37.25
C LEU A 51 16.74 27.13 36.50
N LEU A 52 16.19 28.26 36.03
CA LEU A 52 16.91 29.24 35.21
C LEU A 52 17.73 30.25 36.04
N ASP A 53 17.52 30.29 37.36
CA ASP A 53 18.08 31.31 38.24
C ASP A 53 19.47 30.90 38.80
N GLU A 54 20.37 30.44 37.92
CA GLU A 54 21.68 29.84 38.26
C GLU A 54 22.59 30.72 39.16
N LYS A 55 22.36 32.03 39.20
CA LYS A 55 23.18 33.00 39.95
C LYS A 55 22.76 33.16 41.42
N LYS A 56 21.67 32.52 41.84
CA LYS A 56 21.12 32.66 43.19
C LYS A 56 21.92 31.79 44.17
N SER A 57 22.28 32.34 45.33
CA SER A 57 23.04 31.60 46.36
C SER A 57 22.29 30.40 46.94
N SER A 58 20.96 30.35 46.82
CA SER A 58 20.11 29.23 47.26
C SER A 58 19.74 28.26 46.13
N TYR A 59 20.35 28.35 44.94
CA TYR A 59 19.93 27.64 43.73
C TYR A 59 19.69 26.14 43.90
N ILE A 60 20.62 25.41 44.52
CA ILE A 60 20.48 23.96 44.77
C ILE A 60 19.36 23.66 45.78
N THR A 61 19.21 24.49 46.81
CA THR A 61 18.13 24.35 47.80
C THR A 61 16.77 24.57 47.14
N ASP A 62 16.66 25.61 46.31
CA ASP A 62 15.43 25.95 45.59
C ASP A 62 15.03 24.83 44.60
N ILE A 63 16.00 24.21 43.91
CA ILE A 63 15.76 23.03 43.07
C ILE A 63 15.27 21.84 43.91
N GLY A 64 15.85 21.63 45.09
CA GLY A 64 15.43 20.58 46.01
C GLY A 64 13.99 20.77 46.50
N GLU A 65 13.59 22.01 46.79
CA GLU A 65 12.20 22.37 47.14
C GLU A 65 11.25 22.21 45.97
N TRP A 66 11.64 22.68 44.77
CA TRP A 66 10.88 22.49 43.54
C TRP A 66 10.65 21.01 43.22
N ARG A 67 11.69 20.18 43.39
CA ARG A 67 11.60 18.74 43.19
C ARG A 67 10.58 18.11 44.15
N LYS A 68 10.60 18.51 45.42
CA LYS A 68 9.62 18.06 46.44
C LYS A 68 8.21 18.53 46.11
N GLN A 69 8.05 19.79 45.66
CA GLN A 69 6.76 20.36 45.26
C GLN A 69 6.10 19.53 44.15
N TRP A 70 6.87 19.11 43.14
CA TRP A 70 6.37 18.34 42.01
C TRP A 70 6.47 16.82 42.19
N ASN A 71 6.98 16.36 43.33
CA ASN A 71 7.28 14.96 43.62
C ASN A 71 8.12 14.29 42.50
N ILE A 72 9.12 15.02 41.99
CA ILE A 72 10.03 14.57 40.93
C ILE A 72 11.14 13.71 41.55
N PRO A 73 11.51 12.55 40.99
CA PRO A 73 12.63 11.75 41.49
C PRO A 73 13.98 12.43 41.22
N GLN A 74 15.05 11.92 41.83
CA GLN A 74 16.41 12.42 41.58
C GLN A 74 16.80 12.35 40.10
N TYR A 75 16.49 11.22 39.45
CA TYR A 75 16.81 10.96 38.06
C TYR A 75 15.56 11.09 37.19
N VAL A 76 15.62 11.98 36.20
CA VAL A 76 14.58 12.17 35.19
C VAL A 76 15.20 12.26 33.82
N VAL A 77 14.37 12.10 32.80
CA VAL A 77 14.76 12.24 31.41
C VAL A 77 14.04 13.44 30.81
N LEU A 78 14.77 14.35 30.18
CA LEU A 78 14.19 15.32 29.25
C LEU A 78 13.99 14.61 27.91
N ALA A 79 12.74 14.38 27.53
CA ALA A 79 12.38 13.66 26.32
C ALA A 79 12.00 14.62 25.19
N ASP A 80 12.76 14.59 24.08
CA ASP A 80 12.54 15.39 22.87
C ASP A 80 12.42 14.47 21.64
N GLY A 81 11.21 13.98 21.37
CA GLY A 81 11.01 12.99 20.31
C GLY A 81 11.83 11.73 20.59
N ASP A 82 12.75 11.38 19.70
CA ASP A 82 13.62 10.20 19.82
C ASP A 82 14.90 10.44 20.65
N ASN A 83 15.14 11.68 21.11
CA ASN A 83 16.30 12.01 21.93
C ASN A 83 15.93 12.08 23.41
N GLU A 84 16.58 11.26 24.23
CA GLU A 84 16.45 11.26 25.69
C GLU A 84 17.74 11.79 26.34
N LEU A 85 17.61 12.83 27.18
CA LEU A 85 18.70 13.33 28.02
C LEU A 85 18.43 12.97 29.48
N LEU A 86 19.24 12.06 30.05
CA LEU A 86 19.22 11.75 31.49
C LEU A 86 19.75 12.94 32.29
N VAL A 87 19.01 13.34 33.32
CA VAL A 87 19.34 14.42 34.24
C VAL A 87 19.33 13.90 35.66
N ASN A 88 20.42 14.16 36.38
CA ASN A 88 20.52 13.99 37.83
C ASN A 88 20.27 15.35 38.48
N LEU A 89 19.11 15.52 39.11
CA LEU A 89 18.70 16.77 39.76
C LEU A 89 19.41 17.05 41.10
N GLU A 90 20.39 16.22 41.48
CA GLU A 90 21.30 16.48 42.61
C GLU A 90 22.72 16.80 42.13
N ASP A 91 23.01 16.70 40.84
CA ASP A 91 24.30 17.03 40.25
C ASP A 91 24.26 18.40 39.54
N GLU A 92 25.11 19.33 39.98
CA GLU A 92 25.12 20.70 39.48
C GLU A 92 25.41 20.79 37.98
N LEU A 93 26.31 19.93 37.47
CA LEU A 93 26.65 19.92 36.04
C LEU A 93 25.47 19.43 35.20
N SER A 94 24.81 18.36 35.64
CA SER A 94 23.62 17.81 35.00
C SER A 94 22.46 18.81 34.97
N ILE A 95 22.26 19.55 36.07
CA ILE A 95 21.29 20.66 36.11
C ILE A 95 21.65 21.74 35.09
N LYS A 96 22.91 22.18 35.01
CA LYS A 96 23.34 23.19 34.01
C LYS A 96 23.11 22.71 32.58
N MET A 97 23.34 21.42 32.31
CA MET A 97 23.02 20.81 31.01
C MET A 97 21.52 20.87 30.71
N LEU A 98 20.67 20.53 31.68
CA LEU A 98 19.22 20.66 31.55
C LEU A 98 18.85 22.12 31.25
N VAL A 99 19.32 23.08 32.03
CA VAL A 99 19.03 24.52 31.88
C VAL A 99 19.43 25.02 30.49
N SER A 100 20.64 24.66 30.03
CA SER A 100 21.12 25.03 28.71
C SER A 100 20.19 24.54 27.58
N SER A 101 19.57 23.37 27.78
CA SER A 101 18.65 22.73 26.84
C SER A 101 17.25 23.35 26.87
N ILE A 102 16.81 23.89 28.02
CA ILE A 102 15.42 24.34 28.23
C ILE A 102 15.23 25.86 28.31
N LYS A 103 16.28 26.67 28.50
CA LYS A 103 16.18 28.12 28.78
C LYS A 103 15.38 28.94 27.76
N ASN A 104 15.39 28.51 26.49
CA ASN A 104 14.67 29.17 25.40
C ASN A 104 13.30 28.55 25.11
N ARG A 105 12.85 27.60 25.93
CA ARG A 105 11.58 26.89 25.76
C ARG A 105 10.51 27.48 26.64
N ASP A 106 9.26 27.40 26.19
CA ASP A 106 8.09 27.82 26.97
C ASP A 106 7.40 26.65 27.68
N LYS A 107 7.70 25.41 27.26
CA LYS A 107 7.22 24.17 27.86
C LYS A 107 8.29 23.09 27.77
N ILE A 108 8.32 22.20 28.76
CA ILE A 108 9.17 21.01 28.80
C ILE A 108 8.38 19.80 29.28
N VAL A 109 8.85 18.61 28.88
CA VAL A 109 8.34 17.34 29.39
C VAL A 109 9.50 16.58 30.01
N LEU A 110 9.37 16.27 31.29
CA LEU A 110 10.27 15.37 32.00
C LEU A 110 9.57 14.02 32.18
N GLU A 111 10.29 12.93 32.00
CA GLU A 111 9.82 11.57 32.23
C GLU A 111 10.64 10.88 33.32
N GLU A 112 10.02 10.00 34.10
CA GLU A 112 10.73 9.27 35.16
C GLU A 112 11.82 8.38 34.57
N PHE A 113 12.99 8.26 35.20
CA PHE A 113 13.99 7.27 34.79
C PHE A 113 13.62 5.87 35.32
N LEU A 114 13.61 4.85 34.45
CA LEU A 114 13.13 3.51 34.81
C LEU A 114 14.19 2.59 35.41
N PHE A 115 15.48 2.86 35.18
CA PHE A 115 16.54 2.01 35.68
C PHE A 115 16.97 2.43 37.08
N ASP A 116 17.22 1.44 37.92
CA ASP A 116 17.95 1.62 39.17
C ASP A 116 19.45 1.61 38.85
N ILE A 117 20.09 2.78 38.95
CA ILE A 117 21.51 2.94 38.58
C ILE A 117 22.44 2.16 39.51
N ASP A 118 22.01 1.94 40.75
CA ASP A 118 22.77 1.20 41.76
C ASP A 118 22.60 -0.31 41.61
N ASN A 119 21.55 -0.74 40.89
CA ASN A 119 21.22 -2.15 40.71
C ASN A 119 20.80 -2.51 39.28
N LEU A 120 21.67 -2.19 38.32
CA LEU A 120 21.47 -2.55 36.91
C LEU A 120 21.51 -4.08 36.71
N ILE A 121 20.54 -4.59 35.95
CA ILE A 121 20.31 -6.02 35.73
C ILE A 121 21.34 -6.61 34.76
N ILE A 122 21.68 -5.88 33.68
CA ILE A 122 22.63 -6.34 32.67
C ILE A 122 24.04 -5.91 33.08
N LYS A 123 24.95 -6.88 33.20
CA LYS A 123 26.34 -6.65 33.61
C LYS A 123 27.34 -7.29 32.65
N ASP A 124 28.49 -6.66 32.48
CA ASP A 124 29.62 -7.27 31.77
C ASP A 124 30.34 -8.33 32.63
N LYS A 125 31.40 -8.93 32.07
CA LYS A 125 32.25 -9.91 32.76
C LYS A 125 33.00 -9.33 33.97
N ASN A 126 33.15 -8.02 34.03
CA ASN A 126 33.82 -7.31 35.12
C ASN A 126 32.84 -6.81 36.20
N GLY A 127 31.53 -7.03 36.01
CA GLY A 127 30.48 -6.61 36.93
C GLY A 127 29.95 -5.19 36.70
N ASN A 128 30.39 -4.48 35.65
CA ASN A 128 29.87 -3.15 35.31
C ASN A 128 28.46 -3.28 34.74
N GLY A 129 27.53 -2.46 35.23
CA GLY A 129 26.13 -2.47 34.81
C GLY A 129 25.86 -1.62 33.56
N TYR A 130 24.85 -2.02 32.78
CA TYR A 130 24.40 -1.33 31.57
C TYR A 130 22.88 -1.14 31.58
N THR A 131 22.42 0.01 31.08
CA THR A 131 21.04 0.16 30.62
C THR A 131 20.87 -0.60 29.30
N ASN A 132 19.66 -1.08 29.02
CA ASN A 132 19.43 -1.95 27.89
C ASN A 132 18.01 -1.81 27.35
N GLU A 133 17.84 -2.12 26.07
CA GLU A 133 16.53 -2.24 25.43
C GLU A 133 16.42 -3.62 24.78
N PHE A 134 15.26 -4.25 24.88
CA PHE A 134 14.96 -5.50 24.21
C PHE A 134 13.83 -5.29 23.20
N ILE A 135 14.09 -5.61 21.94
CA ILE A 135 13.09 -5.54 20.89
C ILE A 135 12.41 -6.90 20.77
N GLY A 136 11.15 -6.99 21.22
CA GLY A 136 10.30 -8.16 21.05
C GLY A 136 9.44 -8.06 19.80
N ILE A 137 9.48 -9.08 18.93
CA ILE A 137 8.61 -9.17 17.77
C ILE A 137 7.38 -10.02 18.13
N LEU A 138 6.21 -9.38 18.25
CA LEU A 138 4.96 -10.10 18.43
C LEU A 138 4.34 -10.45 17.08
N LEU A 139 4.29 -11.74 16.80
CA LEU A 139 3.52 -12.25 15.68
C LEU A 139 2.13 -12.63 16.18
N LYS A 140 1.09 -12.30 15.42
CA LYS A 140 -0.26 -12.75 15.74
C LYS A 140 -0.26 -14.27 15.74
N ASN A 141 -0.57 -14.88 16.88
CA ASN A 141 -0.74 -16.33 17.01
C ASN A 141 -2.09 -16.74 16.39
N THR A 142 -2.33 -16.37 15.14
CA THR A 142 -3.16 -17.17 14.28
C THR A 142 -2.33 -18.39 13.95
N ILE A 143 -2.58 -19.49 14.65
CA ILE A 143 -2.82 -20.73 13.90
C ILE A 143 -3.77 -20.29 12.80
N PRO A 144 -3.41 -20.36 11.51
CA PRO A 144 -4.43 -20.30 10.48
C PRO A 144 -5.43 -21.37 10.92
N ILE A 145 -6.62 -20.96 11.39
CA ILE A 145 -7.73 -21.90 11.46
C ILE A 145 -7.70 -22.55 10.10
N ALA A 146 -7.45 -23.86 10.12
CA ALA A 146 -7.37 -24.72 8.97
C ALA A 146 -8.39 -24.25 7.93
N THR A 147 -7.89 -23.48 6.97
CA THR A 147 -7.90 -23.93 5.60
C THR A 147 -9.25 -24.42 5.12
N ALA A 148 -10.16 -23.46 4.91
CA ALA A 148 -11.16 -23.55 3.85
C ALA A 148 -10.62 -23.04 2.48
N SER A 149 -9.29 -22.98 2.34
CA SER A 149 -8.59 -23.02 1.05
C SER A 149 -7.41 -24.01 1.04
N GLU A 150 -7.36 -24.98 1.96
CA GLU A 150 -6.73 -26.28 1.66
C GLU A 150 -7.81 -27.20 1.08
N ASN A 151 -8.30 -26.82 -0.10
CA ASN A 151 -8.37 -27.78 -1.19
C ASN A 151 -7.30 -27.43 -2.23
N VAL A 152 -6.17 -26.88 -1.78
CA VAL A 152 -4.88 -27.22 -2.37
C VAL A 152 -4.59 -28.63 -1.88
N VAL A 153 -4.76 -29.56 -2.81
CA VAL A 153 -4.08 -30.85 -2.90
C VAL A 153 -2.97 -31.00 -1.85
N SER A 154 -3.09 -32.04 -1.02
CA SER A 154 -1.98 -32.69 -0.32
C SER A 154 -0.64 -32.31 -0.95
N LEU A 155 0.07 -31.36 -0.32
CA LEU A 155 1.45 -31.07 -0.64
C LEU A 155 2.27 -32.27 -0.16
N LYS A 156 2.24 -33.35 -0.96
CA LYS A 156 3.51 -33.98 -1.31
C LYS A 156 4.39 -32.81 -1.75
N LYS A 157 5.51 -32.62 -1.05
CA LYS A 157 6.68 -31.94 -1.58
C LYS A 157 6.93 -32.49 -2.99
N MET A 158 6.32 -31.88 -3.99
CA MET A 158 6.96 -31.69 -5.26
C MET A 158 7.88 -30.51 -4.97
N GLU A 159 9.10 -30.83 -4.57
CA GLU A 159 10.23 -30.03 -5.04
C GLU A 159 10.04 -29.96 -6.55
N VAL A 160 9.36 -28.91 -7.01
CA VAL A 160 9.56 -28.46 -8.38
C VAL A 160 11.02 -28.09 -8.36
N ASP A 161 11.82 -28.99 -8.95
CA ASP A 161 13.22 -28.79 -9.25
C ASP A 161 13.25 -27.62 -10.23
N LEU A 162 13.12 -26.40 -9.68
CA LEU A 162 13.25 -25.16 -10.40
C LEU A 162 14.69 -25.15 -10.85
N ASP A 163 14.87 -25.56 -12.10
CA ASP A 163 16.15 -25.57 -12.78
C ASP A 163 16.88 -24.26 -12.43
N LYS A 164 17.95 -24.39 -11.65
CA LYS A 164 18.78 -23.28 -11.17
C LYS A 164 19.42 -22.48 -12.32
N SER A 165 19.20 -22.90 -13.56
CA SER A 165 19.70 -22.29 -14.78
C SER A 165 18.88 -21.08 -15.27
N MET A 166 17.63 -20.88 -14.84
CA MET A 166 16.77 -19.89 -15.49
C MET A 166 16.87 -18.47 -14.90
N LYS A 167 17.18 -17.50 -15.76
CA LYS A 167 17.33 -16.07 -15.43
C LYS A 167 15.98 -15.45 -15.08
N ARG A 168 15.75 -15.17 -13.80
CA ARG A 168 14.54 -14.48 -13.27
C ARG A 168 14.80 -13.11 -12.65
N THR A 169 16.06 -12.69 -12.67
CA THR A 169 16.55 -11.46 -12.07
C THR A 169 17.31 -10.66 -13.12
N PHE A 170 16.91 -9.41 -13.32
CA PHE A 170 17.38 -8.55 -14.39
C PHE A 170 17.82 -7.22 -13.78
N SER A 171 19.11 -6.92 -13.87
CA SER A 171 19.67 -5.65 -13.41
C SER A 171 19.97 -4.75 -14.61
N ILE A 172 20.36 -3.50 -14.34
CA ILE A 172 20.81 -2.59 -15.39
C ILE A 172 21.92 -3.24 -16.22
N GLY A 173 21.82 -3.16 -17.55
CA GLY A 173 22.70 -3.89 -18.48
C GLY A 173 22.14 -5.20 -19.02
N SER A 174 20.97 -5.64 -18.52
CA SER A 174 20.22 -6.75 -19.11
C SER A 174 19.08 -6.26 -20.03
N GLU A 175 18.32 -7.19 -20.60
CA GLU A 175 17.15 -6.92 -21.45
C GLU A 175 16.00 -6.22 -20.71
N TRP A 176 16.05 -6.11 -19.38
CA TRP A 176 15.11 -5.26 -18.63
C TRP A 176 15.84 -4.11 -17.95
N ILE A 177 15.30 -2.90 -18.14
CA ILE A 177 15.66 -1.74 -17.33
C ILE A 177 14.48 -1.30 -16.47
N TYR A 178 14.74 -1.10 -15.19
CA TYR A 178 13.72 -0.81 -14.18
C TYR A 178 14.04 0.49 -13.43
N TYR A 179 13.14 1.46 -13.58
CA TYR A 179 13.18 2.76 -12.92
C TYR A 179 12.12 2.88 -11.82
N LYS A 180 12.48 3.57 -10.75
CA LYS A 180 11.60 4.12 -9.72
C LYS A 180 11.60 5.65 -9.85
N PHE A 181 10.45 6.24 -10.16
CA PHE A 181 10.23 7.68 -10.20
C PHE A 181 9.44 8.13 -8.97
N TYR A 182 10.12 8.72 -8.00
CA TYR A 182 9.52 9.20 -6.76
C TYR A 182 8.82 10.54 -6.99
N SER A 183 7.52 10.57 -6.72
CA SER A 183 6.66 11.75 -6.94
C SER A 183 5.40 11.67 -6.07
N GLY A 184 4.74 12.80 -5.86
CA GLY A 184 3.46 12.84 -5.16
C GLY A 184 2.32 12.17 -5.95
N ILE A 185 1.28 11.69 -5.26
CA ILE A 185 0.18 10.92 -5.86
C ILE A 185 -0.51 11.66 -7.01
N LYS A 186 -0.78 12.96 -6.86
CA LYS A 186 -1.41 13.77 -7.93
C LYS A 186 -0.46 13.98 -9.11
N THR A 187 0.81 14.22 -8.81
CA THR A 187 1.87 14.40 -9.81
C THR A 187 2.12 13.12 -10.62
N ALA A 188 1.91 11.94 -10.02
CA ALA A 188 2.10 10.66 -10.69
C ALA A 188 1.18 10.49 -11.91
N ASP A 189 -0.10 10.88 -11.84
CA ASP A 189 -1.02 10.82 -12.99
C ASP A 189 -0.57 11.75 -14.11
N LYS A 190 -0.17 12.97 -13.74
CA LYS A 190 0.38 13.95 -14.69
C LYS A 190 1.66 13.43 -15.36
N LEU A 191 2.58 12.85 -14.57
CA LEU A 191 3.81 12.25 -15.08
C LEU A 191 3.51 11.08 -16.04
N LEU A 192 2.52 10.26 -15.70
CA LEU A 192 2.10 9.14 -16.54
C LEU A 192 1.53 9.63 -17.88
N ALA A 193 0.57 10.56 -17.83
CA ALA A 193 -0.09 11.06 -19.04
C ALA A 193 0.85 11.93 -19.90
N GLU A 194 1.53 12.92 -19.32
CA GLU A 194 2.23 13.95 -20.10
C GLU A 194 3.68 13.59 -20.44
N VAL A 195 4.28 12.60 -19.76
CA VAL A 195 5.71 12.29 -19.91
C VAL A 195 5.94 10.85 -20.29
N ILE A 196 5.44 9.92 -19.48
CA ILE A 196 5.69 8.50 -19.69
C ILE A 196 4.99 8.02 -20.95
N ARG A 197 3.75 8.45 -21.22
CA ARG A 197 3.03 8.10 -22.45
C ARG A 197 3.81 8.49 -23.72
N PRO A 198 4.10 9.78 -24.00
CA PRO A 198 4.81 10.14 -25.22
C PRO A 198 6.23 9.54 -25.29
N LEU A 199 6.92 9.40 -24.15
CA LEU A 199 8.20 8.69 -24.10
C LEU A 199 8.06 7.23 -24.56
N THR A 200 7.06 6.51 -24.06
CA THR A 200 6.86 5.11 -24.42
C THR A 200 6.42 4.93 -25.87
N GLU A 201 5.58 5.83 -26.40
CA GLU A 201 5.20 5.86 -27.83
C GLU A 201 6.44 6.04 -28.71
N GLU A 202 7.28 7.03 -28.41
CA GLU A 202 8.52 7.28 -29.15
C GLU A 202 9.46 6.07 -29.12
N LEU A 203 9.64 5.44 -27.95
CA LEU A 203 10.54 4.29 -27.80
C LEU A 203 10.02 3.05 -28.56
N LEU A 204 8.70 2.84 -28.59
CA LEU A 204 8.07 1.75 -29.33
C LEU A 204 8.16 1.99 -30.84
N ASP A 205 7.85 3.21 -31.31
CA ASP A 205 7.89 3.57 -32.74
C ASP A 205 9.31 3.43 -33.32
N LYS A 206 10.31 3.83 -32.54
CA LYS A 206 11.73 3.65 -32.89
C LYS A 206 12.23 2.22 -32.68
N LYS A 207 11.38 1.29 -32.23
CA LYS A 207 11.69 -0.11 -31.93
C LYS A 207 12.85 -0.29 -30.95
N ARG A 208 13.02 0.67 -30.04
CA ARG A 208 14.05 0.62 -28.97
C ARG A 208 13.62 -0.27 -27.81
N VAL A 209 12.32 -0.32 -27.59
CA VAL A 209 11.65 -1.22 -26.64
C VAL A 209 10.53 -1.93 -27.40
N ASP A 210 10.20 -3.14 -26.99
CA ASP A 210 9.07 -3.91 -27.52
C ASP A 210 7.95 -4.08 -26.49
N LYS A 211 8.28 -4.01 -25.19
CA LYS A 211 7.33 -4.00 -24.09
C LYS A 211 7.75 -3.00 -23.03
N PHE A 212 6.79 -2.44 -22.34
CA PHE A 212 7.03 -1.72 -21.09
C PHE A 212 5.85 -1.94 -20.16
N PHE A 213 6.02 -1.77 -18.87
CA PHE A 213 4.87 -1.65 -17.98
C PHE A 213 5.23 -0.86 -16.74
N PHE A 214 4.22 -0.22 -16.17
CA PHE A 214 4.35 0.49 -14.91
C PHE A 214 3.48 -0.12 -13.83
N ILE A 215 3.85 0.10 -12.57
CA ILE A 215 3.01 -0.14 -11.41
C ILE A 215 3.13 1.06 -10.46
N ARG A 216 2.09 1.32 -9.69
CA ARG A 216 2.10 2.34 -8.63
C ARG A 216 2.49 1.69 -7.32
N TYR A 217 3.45 2.29 -6.62
CA TYR A 217 3.99 1.72 -5.38
C TYR A 217 4.22 2.80 -4.33
N ALA A 218 4.34 2.38 -3.07
CA ALA A 218 4.65 3.25 -1.94
C ALA A 218 5.53 2.49 -0.96
N ASP A 219 6.85 2.72 -1.01
CA ASP A 219 7.83 2.17 -0.06
C ASP A 219 9.25 2.77 -0.30
N PRO A 220 9.83 3.54 0.64
CA PRO A 220 9.14 4.18 1.77
C PRO A 220 8.16 5.26 1.32
N ASP A 221 8.45 5.90 0.17
CA ASP A 221 7.67 6.99 -0.42
C ASP A 221 6.91 6.56 -1.69
N THR A 222 5.94 7.37 -2.11
CA THR A 222 5.15 7.12 -3.34
C THR A 222 6.01 7.24 -4.60
N HIS A 223 5.92 6.24 -5.46
CA HIS A 223 6.68 6.21 -6.70
C HIS A 223 5.99 5.38 -7.79
N ILE A 224 6.35 5.66 -9.04
CA ILE A 224 6.04 4.83 -10.19
C ILE A 224 7.22 3.90 -10.45
N ARG A 225 6.94 2.61 -10.59
CA ARG A 225 7.90 1.60 -11.01
C ARG A 225 7.69 1.32 -12.49
N LEU A 226 8.53 1.86 -13.35
CA LEU A 226 8.45 1.70 -14.81
C LEU A 226 9.54 0.75 -15.28
N ARG A 227 9.16 -0.23 -16.09
CA ARG A 227 10.07 -1.23 -16.64
C ARG A 227 9.97 -1.22 -18.15
N PHE A 228 11.11 -1.28 -18.81
CA PHE A 228 11.19 -1.43 -20.26
C PHE A 228 11.93 -2.71 -20.58
N HIS A 229 11.40 -3.47 -21.54
CA HIS A 229 12.10 -4.56 -22.17
C HIS A 229 12.82 -4.03 -23.42
N ILE A 230 14.09 -4.36 -23.54
CA ILE A 230 14.98 -3.89 -24.59
C ILE A 230 15.36 -5.11 -25.43
N LYS A 231 14.83 -5.13 -26.66
CA LYS A 231 15.07 -6.23 -27.60
C LYS A 231 16.53 -6.32 -28.04
N GLU A 232 17.13 -5.17 -28.35
CA GLU A 232 18.51 -5.06 -28.83
C GLU A 232 19.32 -4.26 -27.81
N LEU A 233 20.26 -4.92 -27.10
CA LEU A 233 20.98 -4.30 -25.97
C LEU A 233 21.82 -3.07 -26.34
N ASN A 234 22.15 -2.88 -27.62
CA ASN A 234 22.81 -1.67 -28.11
C ASN A 234 21.92 -0.41 -27.98
N GLU A 235 20.60 -0.56 -27.91
CA GLU A 235 19.65 0.53 -27.69
C GLU A 235 19.54 0.95 -26.21
N LEU A 236 20.12 0.19 -25.26
CA LEU A 236 20.06 0.49 -23.84
C LEU A 236 20.50 1.92 -23.51
N GLY A 237 21.61 2.38 -24.10
CA GLY A 237 22.10 3.75 -23.92
C GLY A 237 21.11 4.80 -24.43
N ASN A 238 20.47 4.54 -25.58
CA ASN A 238 19.47 5.43 -26.16
C ASN A 238 18.19 5.50 -25.32
N VAL A 239 17.75 4.37 -24.75
CA VAL A 239 16.61 4.33 -23.82
C VAL A 239 16.91 5.14 -22.56
N ILE A 240 18.08 4.92 -21.94
CA ILE A 240 18.52 5.66 -20.75
C ILE A 240 18.56 7.17 -21.02
N ALA A 241 19.13 7.57 -22.16
CA ALA A 241 19.21 8.98 -22.56
C ALA A 241 17.82 9.60 -22.78
N SER A 242 16.91 8.87 -23.44
CA SER A 242 15.53 9.34 -23.70
C SER A 242 14.73 9.49 -22.41
N VAL A 243 14.83 8.52 -21.49
CA VAL A 243 14.22 8.60 -20.15
C VAL A 243 14.76 9.80 -19.38
N ASN A 244 16.08 10.01 -19.39
CA ASN A 244 16.70 11.15 -18.72
C ASN A 244 16.13 12.46 -19.28
N GLN A 245 16.22 12.65 -20.61
CA GLN A 245 15.74 13.86 -21.29
C GLN A 245 14.28 14.16 -20.98
N ALA A 246 13.41 13.15 -20.97
CA ALA A 246 11.98 13.32 -20.69
C ALA A 246 11.70 13.74 -19.24
N ILE A 247 12.45 13.20 -18.27
CA ILE A 247 12.17 13.40 -16.83
C ILE A 247 12.91 14.61 -16.25
N GLN A 248 14.04 15.03 -16.82
CA GLN A 248 14.85 16.17 -16.32
C GLN A 248 14.05 17.46 -16.06
N PRO A 249 13.14 17.91 -16.96
CA PRO A 249 12.32 19.10 -16.68
C PRO A 249 11.49 18.98 -15.40
N TYR A 250 10.99 17.79 -15.10
CA TYR A 250 10.16 17.50 -13.93
C TYR A 250 10.99 17.34 -12.65
N MET A 251 12.24 16.91 -12.75
CA MET A 251 13.22 16.97 -11.66
C MET A 251 13.54 18.42 -11.31
N ASN A 252 13.82 19.27 -12.31
CA ASN A 252 14.16 20.68 -12.11
C ASN A 252 13.01 21.49 -11.49
N GLN A 253 11.76 21.10 -11.76
CA GLN A 253 10.57 21.69 -11.16
C GLN A 253 10.21 21.11 -9.78
N GLY A 254 10.95 20.12 -9.28
CA GLY A 254 10.67 19.43 -8.01
C GLY A 254 9.43 18.52 -8.03
N LEU A 255 8.89 18.21 -9.21
CA LEU A 255 7.73 17.32 -9.39
C LEU A 255 8.13 15.84 -9.26
N VAL A 256 9.35 15.50 -9.67
CA VAL A 256 10.00 14.23 -9.39
C VAL A 256 11.13 14.51 -8.42
N THR A 257 11.12 13.87 -7.26
CA THR A 257 12.12 14.13 -6.19
C THR A 257 13.36 13.26 -6.35
N LYS A 258 13.19 12.07 -6.91
CA LYS A 258 14.27 11.08 -7.05
C LYS A 258 13.97 10.13 -8.20
N ILE A 259 15.02 9.78 -8.95
CA ILE A 259 15.02 8.68 -9.93
C ILE A 259 16.00 7.63 -9.41
N GLN A 260 15.61 6.36 -9.43
CA GLN A 260 16.47 5.25 -9.05
C GLN A 260 16.30 4.09 -10.02
N THR A 261 17.42 3.50 -10.45
CA THR A 261 17.42 2.21 -11.13
C THR A 261 17.47 1.09 -10.11
N ASP A 262 16.81 -0.03 -10.39
CA ASP A 262 16.76 -1.17 -9.48
C ASP A 262 16.72 -2.49 -10.26
N THR A 263 16.73 -3.61 -9.54
CA THR A 263 16.71 -4.96 -10.12
C THR A 263 15.27 -5.43 -10.29
N TYR A 264 14.90 -5.83 -11.51
CA TYR A 264 13.64 -6.49 -11.77
C TYR A 264 13.76 -7.97 -11.43
N LYS A 265 12.94 -8.43 -10.48
CA LYS A 265 12.80 -9.85 -10.14
C LYS A 265 11.41 -10.30 -10.54
N GLN A 266 11.32 -11.30 -11.43
CA GLN A 266 10.04 -11.89 -11.82
C GLN A 266 9.39 -12.64 -10.66
N GLU A 267 8.06 -12.48 -10.52
CA GLU A 267 7.22 -13.14 -9.52
C GLU A 267 6.72 -14.49 -10.08
N LEU A 268 7.63 -15.41 -10.38
CA LEU A 268 7.31 -16.70 -11.02
C LEU A 268 6.35 -17.54 -10.16
N GLU A 269 6.43 -17.41 -8.84
CA GLU A 269 5.55 -18.08 -7.89
C GLU A 269 4.09 -17.60 -8.02
N ARG A 270 3.89 -16.41 -8.58
CA ARG A 270 2.57 -15.79 -8.77
C ARG A 270 2.03 -15.97 -10.18
N TYR A 271 2.90 -15.91 -11.19
CA TYR A 271 2.50 -15.91 -12.60
C TYR A 271 2.85 -17.19 -13.35
N GLY A 272 3.59 -18.12 -12.74
CA GLY A 272 4.04 -19.35 -13.38
C GLY A 272 5.15 -19.11 -14.39
N LEU A 273 6.09 -20.04 -14.49
CA LEU A 273 7.20 -19.96 -15.42
C LEU A 273 6.74 -19.92 -16.88
N ASN A 274 5.78 -20.76 -17.23
CA ASN A 274 5.27 -20.88 -18.59
C ASN A 274 4.24 -19.82 -18.99
N SER A 275 3.84 -18.95 -18.06
CA SER A 275 2.89 -17.85 -18.32
C SER A 275 3.39 -16.47 -17.91
N MET A 276 4.60 -16.36 -17.32
CA MET A 276 5.23 -15.09 -16.93
C MET A 276 5.35 -14.11 -18.11
N GLU A 277 5.89 -14.55 -19.26
CA GLU A 277 6.07 -13.68 -20.42
C GLU A 277 4.72 -13.22 -21.02
N ILE A 278 3.70 -14.08 -20.94
CA ILE A 278 2.33 -13.73 -21.33
C ILE A 278 1.79 -12.66 -20.35
N GLY A 279 2.03 -12.84 -19.05
CA GLY A 279 1.70 -11.87 -18.01
C GLY A 279 2.35 -10.50 -18.22
N GLU A 280 3.64 -10.45 -18.58
CA GLU A 280 4.33 -9.20 -18.93
C GLU A 280 3.72 -8.51 -20.15
N SER A 281 3.25 -9.29 -21.12
CA SER A 281 2.56 -8.77 -22.30
C SER A 281 1.17 -8.22 -21.95
N ILE A 282 0.45 -8.88 -21.03
CA ILE A 282 -0.79 -8.37 -20.43
C ILE A 282 -0.54 -7.06 -19.67
N PHE A 283 0.53 -6.99 -18.87
CA PHE A 283 0.91 -5.78 -18.14
C PHE A 283 1.23 -4.61 -19.06
N PHE A 284 1.86 -4.91 -20.20
CA PHE A 284 2.15 -3.92 -21.23
C PHE A 284 0.86 -3.34 -21.82
N ILE A 285 -0.07 -4.19 -22.26
CA ILE A 285 -1.36 -3.74 -22.80
C ILE A 285 -2.13 -2.92 -21.76
N ASP A 286 -2.19 -3.40 -20.50
CA ASP A 286 -2.83 -2.67 -19.40
C ASP A 286 -2.18 -1.30 -19.17
N SER A 287 -0.85 -1.22 -19.25
CA SER A 287 -0.12 0.03 -19.11
C SER A 287 -0.43 1.00 -20.25
N VAL A 288 -0.40 0.55 -21.50
CA VAL A 288 -0.73 1.39 -22.68
C VAL A 288 -2.15 1.95 -22.56
N VAL A 289 -3.13 1.10 -22.26
CA VAL A 289 -4.54 1.49 -22.15
C VAL A 289 -4.74 2.47 -20.99
N THR A 290 -4.08 2.23 -19.86
CA THR A 290 -4.17 3.13 -18.72
C THR A 290 -3.57 4.50 -19.04
N LEU A 291 -2.42 4.57 -19.73
CA LEU A 291 -1.80 5.84 -20.09
C LEU A 291 -2.67 6.66 -21.05
N ASN A 292 -3.31 6.00 -22.01
CA ASN A 292 -4.25 6.64 -22.94
C ASN A 292 -5.53 7.08 -22.24
N MET A 293 -6.09 6.25 -21.34
CA MET A 293 -7.24 6.64 -20.52
C MET A 293 -6.93 7.88 -19.67
N LEU A 294 -5.76 7.93 -19.01
CA LEU A 294 -5.33 9.09 -18.22
C LEU A 294 -5.21 10.38 -19.05
N ASN A 295 -4.96 10.29 -20.35
CA ASN A 295 -4.94 11.45 -21.24
C ASN A 295 -6.33 12.01 -21.55
N LEU A 296 -7.35 11.16 -21.48
CA LEU A 296 -8.72 11.49 -21.88
C LEU A 296 -9.58 11.94 -20.70
N ILE A 297 -9.08 11.83 -19.47
CA ILE A 297 -9.81 12.19 -18.26
C ILE A 297 -9.13 13.35 -17.52
N ASP A 298 -9.93 14.28 -17.01
CA ASP A 298 -9.46 15.36 -16.14
C ASP A 298 -10.54 15.74 -15.11
N GLY A 299 -10.11 16.36 -14.00
CA GLY A 299 -10.99 16.88 -12.96
C GLY A 299 -11.84 15.83 -12.23
N GLU A 300 -12.94 16.27 -11.64
CA GLU A 300 -13.85 15.40 -10.87
C GLU A 300 -14.67 14.45 -11.76
N GLU A 301 -15.08 14.89 -12.95
CA GLU A 301 -15.77 14.02 -13.91
C GLU A 301 -14.86 12.89 -14.39
N GLY A 302 -13.56 13.17 -14.58
CA GLY A 302 -12.57 12.15 -14.89
C GLY A 302 -12.47 11.03 -13.83
N GLU A 303 -12.69 11.35 -12.55
CA GLU A 303 -12.72 10.33 -11.50
C GLU A 303 -13.97 9.44 -11.55
N LYS A 304 -15.11 9.98 -12.00
CA LYS A 304 -16.31 9.16 -12.25
C LYS A 304 -16.06 8.19 -13.41
N ILE A 305 -15.51 8.72 -14.50
CA ILE A 305 -15.15 7.94 -15.67
C ILE A 305 -14.13 6.84 -15.33
N ARG A 306 -13.13 7.15 -14.49
CA ARG A 306 -12.09 6.18 -14.07
C ARG A 306 -12.66 4.93 -13.43
N TRP A 307 -13.62 5.04 -12.51
CA TRP A 307 -14.18 3.84 -11.86
C TRP A 307 -15.13 3.08 -12.80
N GLN A 308 -15.85 3.77 -13.68
CA GLN A 308 -16.66 3.16 -14.73
C GLN A 308 -15.77 2.34 -15.69
N PHE A 309 -14.65 2.94 -16.12
CA PHE A 309 -13.61 2.30 -16.91
C PHE A 309 -13.06 1.05 -16.22
N ALA A 310 -12.78 1.12 -14.91
CA ALA A 310 -12.30 -0.04 -14.14
C ALA A 310 -13.33 -1.18 -14.09
N VAL A 311 -14.61 -0.86 -13.88
CA VAL A 311 -15.71 -1.84 -13.85
C VAL A 311 -15.87 -2.52 -15.21
N ARG A 312 -15.93 -1.74 -16.29
CA ARG A 312 -16.05 -2.28 -17.65
C ARG A 312 -14.82 -3.09 -18.06
N SER A 313 -13.62 -2.58 -17.78
CA SER A 313 -12.38 -3.28 -18.11
C SER A 313 -12.24 -4.62 -17.37
N LEU A 314 -12.73 -4.74 -16.14
CA LEU A 314 -12.77 -6.01 -15.43
C LEU A 314 -13.78 -6.97 -16.06
N ASP A 315 -14.97 -6.48 -16.42
CA ASP A 315 -15.96 -7.31 -17.07
C ASP A 315 -15.48 -7.84 -18.44
N ASP A 316 -14.87 -6.98 -19.24
CA ASP A 316 -14.29 -7.34 -20.55
C ASP A 316 -13.15 -8.35 -20.38
N LEU A 317 -12.28 -8.16 -19.37
CA LEU A 317 -11.21 -9.13 -19.07
C LEU A 317 -11.79 -10.52 -18.80
N LEU A 318 -12.79 -10.63 -17.92
CA LEU A 318 -13.42 -11.92 -17.62
C LEU A 318 -14.12 -12.52 -18.85
N THR A 319 -14.74 -11.67 -19.67
CA THR A 319 -15.35 -12.09 -20.95
C THR A 319 -14.31 -12.63 -21.92
N ASN A 320 -13.12 -12.01 -22.01
CA ASN A 320 -12.04 -12.48 -22.85
C ASN A 320 -11.57 -13.88 -22.44
N PHE A 321 -11.48 -14.14 -21.15
CA PHE A 321 -11.21 -15.48 -20.59
C PHE A 321 -12.40 -16.46 -20.72
N LYS A 322 -13.44 -16.06 -21.46
CA LYS A 322 -14.64 -16.83 -21.78
C LYS A 322 -15.46 -17.22 -20.54
N PHE A 323 -15.37 -16.45 -19.45
CA PHE A 323 -16.21 -16.66 -18.26
C PHE A 323 -17.65 -16.25 -18.55
N ASN A 324 -18.59 -17.15 -18.28
CA ASN A 324 -20.02 -16.83 -18.33
C ASN A 324 -20.47 -16.07 -17.06
N SER A 325 -21.70 -15.53 -17.08
CA SER A 325 -22.26 -14.73 -15.98
C SER A 325 -22.22 -15.43 -14.61
N ASN A 326 -22.39 -16.75 -14.55
CA ASN A 326 -22.35 -17.50 -13.30
C ASN A 326 -20.91 -17.71 -12.80
N GLU A 327 -19.97 -17.99 -13.70
CA GLU A 327 -18.54 -18.10 -13.35
C GLU A 327 -17.99 -16.75 -12.87
N LYS A 328 -18.36 -15.65 -13.55
CA LYS A 328 -18.05 -14.28 -13.10
C LYS A 328 -18.58 -14.04 -11.69
N LEU A 329 -19.83 -14.40 -11.43
CA LEU A 329 -20.45 -14.25 -10.10
C LEU A 329 -19.66 -15.00 -9.01
N ILE A 330 -19.31 -16.27 -9.25
CA ILE A 330 -18.57 -17.11 -8.28
C ILE A 330 -17.18 -16.53 -8.02
N LEU A 331 -16.43 -16.16 -9.06
CA LEU A 331 -15.10 -15.58 -8.91
C LEU A 331 -15.15 -14.27 -8.11
N LEU A 332 -16.06 -13.37 -8.47
CA LEU A 332 -16.22 -12.08 -7.78
C LEU A 332 -16.67 -12.25 -6.33
N GLU A 333 -17.51 -13.24 -6.04
CA GLU A 333 -17.87 -13.59 -4.65
C GLU A 333 -16.64 -14.02 -3.86
N HIS A 334 -15.83 -14.91 -4.43
CA HIS A 334 -14.61 -15.38 -3.79
C HIS A 334 -13.61 -14.23 -3.52
N LEU A 335 -13.36 -13.38 -4.51
CA LEU A 335 -12.44 -12.23 -4.38
C LEU A 335 -12.92 -11.24 -3.32
N LYS A 336 -14.20 -10.87 -3.37
CA LYS A 336 -14.82 -9.95 -2.40
C LYS A 336 -14.82 -10.54 -0.99
N ASP A 337 -15.21 -11.80 -0.83
CA ASP A 337 -15.30 -12.43 0.50
C ASP A 337 -13.91 -12.72 1.09
N GLY A 338 -12.93 -13.10 0.28
CA GLY A 338 -11.52 -13.21 0.69
C GLY A 338 -11.03 -11.89 1.27
N PHE A 339 -11.27 -10.80 0.55
CA PHE A 339 -10.92 -9.47 1.02
C PHE A 339 -11.67 -9.10 2.32
N ILE A 340 -12.98 -9.34 2.41
CA ILE A 340 -13.75 -9.04 3.64
C ILE A 340 -13.23 -9.84 4.84
N ARG A 341 -12.84 -11.12 4.65
CA ARG A 341 -12.27 -11.97 5.72
C ARG A 341 -10.90 -11.47 6.18
N GLU A 342 -10.01 -11.15 5.24
CA GLU A 342 -8.67 -10.59 5.55
C GLU A 342 -8.75 -9.32 6.41
N HIS A 343 -9.83 -8.55 6.26
CA HIS A 343 -9.99 -7.23 6.86
C HIS A 343 -11.01 -7.19 8.02
N GLY A 344 -11.30 -8.34 8.64
CA GLY A 344 -12.05 -8.41 9.90
C GLY A 344 -13.58 -8.41 9.79
N GLY A 345 -14.15 -8.57 8.59
CA GLY A 345 -15.54 -8.99 8.41
C GLY A 345 -16.63 -8.07 9.00
N SER A 346 -16.38 -6.76 9.12
CA SER A 346 -17.31 -5.85 9.80
C SER A 346 -18.66 -5.74 9.07
N LYS A 347 -19.76 -5.88 9.83
CA LYS A 347 -21.14 -5.74 9.29
C LYS A 347 -21.35 -4.34 8.71
N GLU A 348 -20.67 -3.36 9.28
CA GLU A 348 -20.64 -1.96 8.91
C GLU A 348 -20.09 -1.77 7.48
N LEU A 349 -18.99 -2.45 7.13
CA LEU A 349 -18.42 -2.40 5.78
C LEU A 349 -19.39 -2.94 4.74
N LYS A 350 -20.07 -4.06 5.04
CA LYS A 350 -21.09 -4.61 4.13
C LYS A 350 -22.24 -3.62 3.92
N LEU A 351 -22.72 -2.98 4.99
CA LEU A 351 -23.77 -1.97 4.90
C LEU A 351 -23.36 -0.74 4.09
N GLN A 352 -22.11 -0.29 4.22
CA GLN A 352 -21.55 0.81 3.42
C GLN A 352 -21.48 0.44 1.94
N LEU A 353 -21.01 -0.76 1.61
CA LEU A 353 -20.96 -1.28 0.25
C LEU A 353 -22.37 -1.42 -0.37
N ASP A 354 -23.35 -1.91 0.41
CA ASP A 354 -24.75 -2.03 -0.03
C ASP A 354 -25.38 -0.68 -0.32
N THR A 355 -25.13 0.31 0.55
CA THR A 355 -25.58 1.68 0.34
C THR A 355 -24.93 2.30 -0.88
N LYS A 356 -23.62 2.12 -1.06
CA LYS A 356 -22.89 2.60 -2.23
C LYS A 356 -23.45 2.01 -3.52
N PHE A 357 -23.61 0.69 -3.61
CA PHE A 357 -24.16 0.05 -4.80
C PHE A 357 -25.56 0.56 -5.12
N ARG A 358 -26.46 0.68 -4.13
CA ARG A 358 -27.82 1.22 -4.37
C ARG A 358 -27.80 2.61 -5.01
N ASN A 359 -26.88 3.48 -4.57
CA ASN A 359 -26.77 4.84 -5.08
C ASN A 359 -26.23 4.90 -6.52
N ILE A 360 -25.29 4.02 -6.88
CA ILE A 360 -24.63 4.03 -8.19
C ILE A 360 -25.08 2.90 -9.13
N ARG A 361 -26.09 2.12 -8.74
CA ARG A 361 -26.57 0.94 -9.48
C ARG A 361 -26.86 1.26 -10.94
N LYS A 362 -27.60 2.34 -11.19
CA LYS A 362 -27.96 2.75 -12.56
C LYS A 362 -26.71 3.04 -13.40
N GLN A 363 -25.67 3.63 -12.82
CA GLN A 363 -24.43 3.94 -13.52
C GLN A 363 -23.62 2.66 -13.81
N VAL A 364 -23.67 1.65 -12.93
CA VAL A 364 -23.07 0.32 -13.16
C VAL A 364 -23.83 -0.44 -14.25
N GLU A 365 -25.16 -0.47 -14.19
CA GLU A 365 -26.00 -1.10 -15.22
C GLU A 365 -25.83 -0.39 -16.58
N ASP A 366 -25.70 0.93 -16.57
CA ASP A 366 -25.45 1.72 -17.77
C ASP A 366 -24.09 1.35 -18.38
N ILE A 367 -22.95 1.55 -17.69
CA ILE A 367 -21.63 1.31 -18.29
C ILE A 367 -21.42 -0.13 -18.81
N LEU A 368 -22.12 -1.12 -18.24
CA LEU A 368 -22.06 -2.51 -18.69
C LEU A 368 -23.03 -2.83 -19.85
N ASN A 369 -23.98 -1.95 -20.15
CA ASN A 369 -24.82 -2.07 -21.33
C ASN A 369 -24.06 -1.62 -22.57
N GLN A 370 -23.72 -2.56 -23.44
CA GLN A 370 -22.94 -2.31 -24.66
C GLN A 370 -23.78 -1.73 -25.81
N GLU A 371 -25.11 -1.88 -25.76
CA GLU A 371 -26.01 -1.42 -26.85
C GLU A 371 -26.00 0.09 -27.03
N LEU A 372 -25.61 0.83 -25.99
CA LEU A 372 -25.57 2.29 -25.99
C LEU A 372 -24.18 2.85 -26.30
N ASP A 373 -23.16 2.01 -26.46
CA ASP A 373 -21.76 2.41 -26.49
C ASP A 373 -21.45 3.44 -27.59
N ALA A 374 -21.96 3.23 -28.81
CA ALA A 374 -21.78 4.12 -29.96
C ALA A 374 -22.35 5.53 -29.77
N THR A 375 -23.21 5.75 -28.78
CA THR A 375 -23.90 7.04 -28.53
C THR A 375 -23.36 7.78 -27.32
N ARG A 376 -22.35 7.23 -26.62
CA ARG A 376 -21.82 7.79 -25.38
C ARG A 376 -20.72 8.83 -25.62
N GLU A 377 -20.68 9.85 -24.77
CA GLU A 377 -19.56 10.81 -24.74
C GLU A 377 -18.21 10.14 -24.41
N ILE A 378 -18.25 9.02 -23.70
CA ILE A 378 -17.06 8.22 -23.37
C ILE A 378 -16.66 7.23 -24.49
N LEU A 379 -17.18 7.37 -25.71
CA LEU A 379 -16.85 6.51 -26.85
C LEU A 379 -15.34 6.30 -27.05
N PRO A 380 -14.47 7.34 -26.99
CA PRO A 380 -13.02 7.13 -27.13
C PRO A 380 -12.43 6.17 -26.08
N LEU A 381 -13.02 6.12 -24.87
CA LEU A 381 -12.60 5.19 -23.83
C LEU A 381 -13.13 3.78 -24.06
N ILE A 382 -14.29 3.65 -24.69
CA ILE A 382 -14.84 2.36 -25.10
C ILE A 382 -14.00 1.78 -26.23
N GLU A 383 -13.63 2.57 -27.24
CA GLU A 383 -12.71 2.16 -28.32
C GLU A 383 -11.36 1.69 -27.76
N LEU A 384 -10.85 2.35 -26.70
CA LEU A 384 -9.64 1.87 -26.01
C LEU A 384 -9.83 0.50 -25.32
N LEU A 385 -11.01 0.22 -24.78
CA LEU A 385 -11.33 -1.07 -24.17
C LEU A 385 -11.53 -2.16 -25.24
N GLU A 386 -12.11 -1.82 -26.38
CA GLU A 386 -12.22 -2.70 -27.54
C GLU A 386 -10.84 -3.06 -28.09
N TRP A 387 -9.98 -2.05 -28.30
CA TRP A 387 -8.58 -2.28 -28.67
C TRP A 387 -7.87 -3.17 -27.65
N LYS A 388 -8.02 -2.89 -26.35
CA LYS A 388 -7.46 -3.73 -25.28
C LYS A 388 -7.92 -5.17 -25.42
N LYS A 389 -9.21 -5.38 -25.63
CA LYS A 389 -9.82 -6.69 -25.78
C LYS A 389 -9.23 -7.46 -26.96
N GLU A 390 -9.07 -6.82 -28.11
CA GLU A 390 -8.45 -7.41 -29.30
C GLU A 390 -6.99 -7.79 -29.05
N GLN A 391 -6.19 -6.90 -28.45
CA GLN A 391 -4.78 -7.19 -28.17
C GLN A 391 -4.60 -8.30 -27.11
N MET A 392 -5.54 -8.41 -26.16
CA MET A 392 -5.50 -9.44 -25.13
C MET A 392 -5.93 -10.82 -25.63
N GLU A 393 -6.79 -10.91 -26.64
CA GLU A 393 -7.35 -12.18 -27.13
C GLU A 393 -6.28 -13.26 -27.43
N PRO A 394 -5.23 -13.01 -28.26
CA PRO A 394 -4.21 -14.03 -28.54
C PRO A 394 -3.39 -14.43 -27.30
N LEU A 395 -3.27 -13.55 -26.30
CA LEU A 395 -2.57 -13.86 -25.05
C LEU A 395 -3.45 -14.74 -24.14
N VAL A 396 -4.74 -14.44 -24.10
CA VAL A 396 -5.73 -15.22 -23.35
C VAL A 396 -5.89 -16.62 -23.95
N GLU A 397 -5.90 -16.74 -25.28
CA GLU A 397 -5.92 -18.03 -25.96
C GLU A 397 -4.71 -18.90 -25.59
N LYS A 398 -3.51 -18.31 -25.46
CA LYS A 398 -2.32 -19.04 -24.98
C LYS A 398 -2.49 -19.54 -23.55
N ILE A 399 -3.03 -18.72 -22.63
CA ILE A 399 -3.27 -19.15 -21.24
C ILE A 399 -4.34 -20.25 -21.18
N ILE A 400 -5.41 -20.11 -21.96
CA ILE A 400 -6.46 -21.14 -22.06
C ILE A 400 -5.88 -22.42 -22.68
N GLY A 401 -5.00 -22.31 -23.68
CA GLY A 401 -4.26 -23.42 -24.25
C GLY A 401 -3.45 -24.19 -23.21
N LEU A 402 -2.63 -23.48 -22.43
CA LEU A 402 -1.86 -24.04 -21.30
C LEU A 402 -2.77 -24.70 -20.26
N LYS A 403 -3.95 -24.12 -19.98
CA LYS A 403 -4.92 -24.73 -19.06
C LYS A 403 -5.48 -26.02 -19.63
N ASN A 404 -5.87 -26.02 -20.90
CA ASN A 404 -6.48 -27.18 -21.56
C ASN A 404 -5.48 -28.33 -21.77
N SER A 405 -4.18 -28.02 -21.90
CA SER A 405 -3.09 -29.02 -21.91
C SER A 405 -2.68 -29.48 -20.50
N ASN A 406 -3.28 -28.96 -19.43
CA ASN A 406 -2.87 -29.17 -18.03
C ASN A 406 -1.41 -28.76 -17.75
N GLU A 407 -0.86 -27.82 -18.51
CA GLU A 407 0.49 -27.32 -18.33
C GLU A 407 0.52 -26.03 -17.49
N LEU A 408 -0.61 -25.32 -17.38
CA LEU A 408 -0.70 -24.08 -16.61
C LEU A 408 -0.31 -24.30 -15.14
N GLN A 409 0.82 -23.71 -14.73
CA GLN A 409 1.42 -23.98 -13.42
C GLN A 409 0.64 -23.34 -12.25
N ILE A 410 0.01 -22.19 -12.50
CA ILE A 410 -0.78 -21.47 -11.51
C ILE A 410 -2.26 -21.63 -11.86
N PRO A 411 -3.15 -21.97 -10.91
CA PRO A 411 -4.57 -22.08 -11.18
C PRO A 411 -5.14 -20.82 -11.85
N LEU A 412 -6.00 -21.00 -12.85
CA LEU A 412 -6.50 -19.89 -13.66
C LEU A 412 -7.14 -18.77 -12.81
N ASN A 413 -7.90 -19.14 -11.77
CA ASN A 413 -8.54 -18.15 -10.91
C ASN A 413 -7.53 -17.31 -10.12
N ASP A 414 -6.38 -17.88 -9.75
CA ASP A 414 -5.31 -17.18 -9.02
C ASP A 414 -4.52 -16.26 -9.96
N LEU A 415 -4.28 -16.70 -11.20
CA LEU A 415 -3.73 -15.84 -12.25
C LEU A 415 -4.65 -14.67 -12.55
N LEU A 416 -5.95 -14.92 -12.71
CA LEU A 416 -6.95 -13.88 -12.92
C LEU A 416 -6.96 -12.88 -11.76
N ALA A 417 -7.00 -13.36 -10.51
CA ALA A 417 -6.91 -12.49 -9.34
C ALA A 417 -5.67 -11.57 -9.41
N SER A 418 -4.54 -12.13 -9.85
CA SER A 418 -3.28 -11.39 -10.00
C SER A 418 -3.30 -10.38 -11.15
N TYR A 419 -3.86 -10.73 -12.32
CA TYR A 419 -4.01 -9.80 -13.44
C TYR A 419 -4.97 -8.66 -13.09
N ILE A 420 -6.10 -8.98 -12.48
CA ILE A 420 -7.09 -8.00 -12.04
C ILE A 420 -6.48 -7.03 -11.03
N HIS A 421 -5.74 -7.55 -10.04
CA HIS A 421 -5.04 -6.72 -9.06
C HIS A 421 -4.08 -5.74 -9.73
N MET A 422 -3.23 -6.22 -10.66
CA MET A 422 -2.26 -5.36 -11.33
C MET A 422 -2.91 -4.36 -12.31
N MET A 423 -4.01 -4.73 -12.95
CA MET A 423 -4.81 -3.82 -13.78
C MET A 423 -5.40 -2.67 -12.93
N LEU A 424 -6.05 -3.00 -11.81
CA LEU A 424 -6.64 -2.00 -10.91
C LEU A 424 -5.58 -1.15 -10.21
N ASN A 425 -4.38 -1.71 -9.94
CA ASN A 425 -3.24 -0.95 -9.43
C ASN A 425 -2.83 0.19 -10.36
N ARG A 426 -2.87 -0.02 -11.68
CA ARG A 426 -2.51 0.99 -12.69
C ARG A 426 -3.58 2.06 -12.80
N ILE A 427 -4.84 1.65 -12.85
CA ILE A 427 -6.00 2.52 -13.07
C ILE A 427 -6.19 3.51 -11.91
N PHE A 428 -6.10 3.06 -10.65
CA PHE A 428 -6.38 3.92 -9.49
C PHE A 428 -5.12 4.60 -8.94
N LYS A 429 -5.20 5.92 -8.74
CA LYS A 429 -4.08 6.76 -8.25
C LYS A 429 -3.61 6.41 -6.84
N SER A 430 -4.50 5.94 -5.97
CA SER A 430 -4.20 5.57 -4.58
C SER A 430 -5.27 4.64 -4.03
N ARG A 431 -5.03 4.08 -2.83
CA ARG A 431 -5.99 3.21 -2.12
C ARG A 431 -6.45 2.03 -2.98
N GLN A 432 -5.51 1.45 -3.75
CA GLN A 432 -5.76 0.41 -4.76
C GLN A 432 -6.59 -0.74 -4.19
N ARG A 433 -6.19 -1.28 -3.03
CA ARG A 433 -6.90 -2.36 -2.33
C ARG A 433 -8.36 -2.01 -2.00
N THR A 434 -8.64 -0.76 -1.59
CA THR A 434 -10.00 -0.31 -1.33
C THR A 434 -10.83 -0.26 -2.61
N TYR A 435 -10.26 0.27 -3.70
CA TYR A 435 -10.96 0.32 -4.98
C TYR A 435 -11.14 -1.06 -5.61
N GLU A 436 -10.20 -2.00 -5.42
CA GLU A 436 -10.36 -3.41 -5.78
C GLU A 436 -11.62 -4.01 -5.14
N LEU A 437 -11.75 -3.91 -3.81
CA LEU A 437 -12.92 -4.41 -3.10
C LEU A 437 -14.21 -3.78 -3.62
N VAL A 438 -14.21 -2.46 -3.84
CA VAL A 438 -15.39 -1.76 -4.38
C VAL A 438 -15.74 -2.31 -5.74
N VAL A 439 -14.79 -2.42 -6.67
CA VAL A 439 -15.05 -2.91 -8.02
C VAL A 439 -15.56 -4.37 -8.00
N TYR A 440 -14.98 -5.23 -7.17
CA TYR A 440 -15.46 -6.62 -6.98
C TYR A 440 -16.89 -6.66 -6.47
N ASP A 441 -17.22 -5.86 -5.45
CA ASP A 441 -18.55 -5.82 -4.87
C ASP A 441 -19.61 -5.27 -5.84
N LEU A 442 -19.26 -4.23 -6.63
CA LEU A 442 -20.17 -3.67 -7.64
C LEU A 442 -20.52 -4.70 -8.72
N LEU A 443 -19.52 -5.37 -9.30
CA LEU A 443 -19.77 -6.40 -10.31
C LEU A 443 -20.47 -7.63 -9.71
N TYR A 444 -20.08 -8.07 -8.51
CA TYR A 444 -20.76 -9.17 -7.81
C TYR A 444 -22.27 -8.87 -7.67
N LYS A 445 -22.62 -7.68 -7.20
CA LYS A 445 -24.02 -7.28 -7.02
C LYS A 445 -24.78 -7.13 -8.33
N TYR A 446 -24.11 -6.64 -9.37
CA TYR A 446 -24.66 -6.60 -10.72
C TYR A 446 -25.03 -8.01 -11.22
N TYR A 447 -24.07 -8.94 -11.23
CA TYR A 447 -24.31 -10.32 -11.66
C TYR A 447 -25.30 -11.07 -10.78
N LYS A 448 -25.28 -10.82 -9.46
CA LYS A 448 -26.27 -11.38 -8.53
C LYS A 448 -27.69 -10.89 -8.86
N SER A 449 -27.84 -9.61 -9.23
CA SER A 449 -29.12 -9.07 -9.66
C SER A 449 -29.59 -9.68 -10.99
N LEU A 450 -28.70 -9.91 -11.95
CA LEU A 450 -29.05 -10.57 -13.21
C LEU A 450 -29.53 -12.01 -12.98
N ALA A 451 -28.77 -12.79 -12.22
CA ALA A 451 -29.14 -14.16 -11.87
C ALA A 451 -30.49 -14.23 -11.13
N GLY A 452 -30.79 -13.25 -10.27
CA GLY A 452 -32.09 -13.13 -9.61
C GLY A 452 -33.24 -12.87 -10.59
N ARG A 453 -33.06 -11.95 -11.55
CA ARG A 453 -34.06 -11.64 -12.60
C ARG A 453 -34.33 -12.85 -13.49
N GLU A 454 -33.30 -13.59 -13.89
CA GLU A 454 -33.43 -14.81 -14.70
C GLU A 454 -34.21 -15.91 -13.97
N LYS A 455 -33.94 -16.13 -12.68
CA LYS A 455 -34.70 -17.10 -11.86
C LYS A 455 -36.17 -16.73 -11.75
N SER A 456 -36.49 -15.44 -11.58
CA SER A 456 -37.88 -14.97 -11.54
C SER A 456 -38.58 -15.11 -12.89
N LYS A 457 -37.90 -14.79 -14.01
CA LYS A 457 -38.45 -14.98 -15.36
C LYS A 457 -38.76 -16.46 -15.64
N LYS A 458 -37.82 -17.37 -15.34
CA LYS A 458 -38.02 -18.82 -15.51
C LYS A 458 -39.22 -19.33 -14.69
N LYS A 459 -39.38 -18.87 -13.44
CA LYS A 459 -40.55 -19.21 -12.61
C LYS A 459 -41.86 -18.69 -13.19
N SER A 460 -41.88 -17.47 -13.73
CA SER A 460 -43.07 -16.90 -14.38
C SER A 460 -43.48 -17.69 -15.62
N THR A 461 -42.51 -18.05 -16.47
CA THR A 461 -42.78 -18.84 -17.69
C THR A 461 -43.30 -20.23 -17.34
N THR A 462 -42.75 -20.92 -16.33
CA THR A 462 -43.25 -22.24 -15.89
C THR A 462 -44.68 -22.17 -15.34
N ILE A 463 -45.11 -21.05 -14.74
CA ILE A 463 -46.48 -20.88 -14.27
C ILE A 463 -47.45 -20.60 -15.43
N GLU A 464 -47.00 -19.95 -16.52
CA GLU A 464 -47.81 -19.73 -17.73
C GLU A 464 -47.89 -20.97 -18.65
N THR A 465 -47.04 -21.98 -18.45
CA THR A 465 -47.06 -23.23 -19.24
C THR A 465 -47.78 -24.41 -18.56
N ILE A 466 -48.29 -24.22 -17.35
CA ILE A 466 -49.13 -25.17 -16.58
C ILE A 466 -50.56 -24.65 -16.60
#